data_AF-A0A3B0XL35-F1
#
_entry.id   AF-A0A3B0XL35-F1
#
_cell.length_a   1.000
_cell.length_b   1.000
_cell.length_c   1.000
_cell.angle_alpha   90.00
_cell.angle_beta   90.00
_cell.angle_gamma   90.00
#
_symmetry.space_group_name_H-M   'P 1'
#
loop_
_entity.id
_entity.type
_entity.pdbx_description
1 polymer ?
#
loop_
_entity_poly.entity_id
_entity_poly.type
_entity_poly.pdbx_seq_one_letter_code
_entity_poly.pdbx_strand_id
1 'polypeptide(L)'
;MISDKSVAKIVSKINKKKFHSYEINEENHSWFPILEVPDEGNFLGVNDLGEWVCGKEEWVKNLQTQKNSFILLPILKMKKQEFVSNLKKAITTNDLPEVIIDTFPFDHIVIGGLQSYGDNFKNAVSWLDDGFPPNDVIASICDEKCPNKISAINRWRNERLKSILSI
;
A
#
# COMPACT_ATOMS: atom_id res chain seq x y z
N MET A 1 1.53 16.26 -4.43
CA MET A 1 2.13 15.13 -3.68
C MET A 1 2.51 15.64 -2.30
N ILE A 2 1.98 15.03 -1.24
CA ILE A 2 2.28 15.42 0.14
C ILE A 2 3.58 14.73 0.57
N SER A 3 4.44 15.46 1.29
CA SER A 3 5.71 14.91 1.81
C SER A 3 5.50 14.18 3.13
N ASP A 4 6.38 13.22 3.47
CA ASP A 4 6.36 12.54 4.78
C ASP A 4 6.40 13.54 5.95
N LYS A 5 7.16 14.63 5.81
CA LYS A 5 7.20 15.73 6.80
C LYS A 5 5.83 16.36 7.04
N SER A 6 5.00 16.44 6.01
CA SER A 6 3.63 16.94 6.12
C SER A 6 2.74 15.93 6.84
N VAL A 7 2.92 14.63 6.58
CA VAL A 7 2.22 13.56 7.30
C VAL A 7 2.62 13.54 8.78
N ALA A 8 3.92 13.61 9.10
CA ALA A 8 4.41 13.71 10.47
C ALA A 8 3.78 14.87 11.25
N LYS A 9 3.64 16.04 10.60
CA LYS A 9 2.98 17.22 11.19
C LYS A 9 1.47 17.02 11.41
N ILE A 10 0.82 16.19 10.62
CA ILE A 10 -0.57 15.79 10.83
C ILE A 10 -0.63 14.83 12.02
N VAL A 11 0.21 13.80 12.02
CA VAL A 11 0.27 12.76 13.06
C VAL A 11 0.58 13.37 14.43
N SER A 12 1.45 14.38 14.49
CA SER A 12 1.80 15.07 15.75
C SER A 12 0.61 15.78 16.42
N LYS A 13 -0.50 16.01 15.69
CA LYS A 13 -1.71 16.65 16.22
C LYS A 13 -2.74 15.65 16.76
N ILE A 14 -2.55 14.35 16.51
CA ILE A 14 -3.43 13.30 17.00
C ILE A 14 -3.24 13.16 18.52
N ASN A 15 -4.30 12.78 19.22
CA ASN A 15 -4.22 12.49 20.64
C ASN A 15 -3.25 11.32 20.92
N LYS A 16 -2.12 11.63 21.57
CA LYS A 16 -1.06 10.68 21.91
C LYS A 16 -1.52 9.47 22.73
N LYS A 17 -2.65 9.56 23.45
CA LYS A 17 -3.22 8.42 24.18
C LYS A 17 -3.71 7.27 23.28
N LYS A 18 -3.88 7.54 21.97
CA LYS A 18 -4.26 6.53 20.99
C LYS A 18 -3.04 5.88 20.31
N PHE A 19 -1.82 6.31 20.65
CA PHE A 19 -0.61 5.74 20.09
C PHE A 19 -0.17 4.53 20.88
N HIS A 20 0.35 3.55 20.16
CA HIS A 20 1.02 2.39 20.71
C HIS A 20 2.53 2.62 20.59
N SER A 21 3.29 2.19 21.59
CA SER A 21 4.75 2.26 21.56
C SER A 21 5.33 0.96 21.02
N TYR A 22 6.44 1.06 20.30
CA TYR A 22 7.21 -0.10 19.84
C TYR A 22 8.68 0.26 19.76
N GLU A 23 9.55 -0.75 19.83
CA GLU A 23 11.00 -0.57 19.76
C GLU A 23 11.55 -1.13 18.44
N ILE A 24 12.38 -0.35 17.74
CA ILE A 24 13.16 -0.81 16.59
C ILE A 24 14.58 -0.30 16.77
N ASN A 25 15.57 -1.19 16.66
CA ASN A 25 17.00 -0.85 16.78
C ASN A 25 17.34 -0.04 18.05
N GLU A 26 16.77 -0.40 19.20
CA GLU A 26 16.95 0.30 20.49
C GLU A 26 16.34 1.71 20.54
N GLU A 27 15.61 2.13 19.50
CA GLU A 27 14.87 3.38 19.46
C GLU A 27 13.38 3.14 19.75
N ASN A 28 12.84 3.97 20.64
CA ASN A 28 11.41 3.97 20.96
C ASN A 28 10.65 4.82 19.94
N HIS A 29 9.69 4.19 19.29
CA HIS A 29 8.80 4.84 18.34
C HIS A 29 7.35 4.72 18.80
N SER A 30 6.52 5.61 18.27
CA SER A 30 5.09 5.58 18.48
C SER A 30 4.36 5.45 17.15
N TRP A 31 3.26 4.72 17.14
CA TRP A 31 2.40 4.60 15.96
C TRP A 31 0.93 4.60 16.31
N PHE A 32 0.13 4.93 15.31
CA PHE A 32 -1.30 5.07 15.40
C PHE A 32 -1.97 4.05 14.48
N PRO A 33 -2.62 3.00 15.01
CA PRO A 33 -3.35 2.04 14.21
C PRO A 33 -4.61 2.68 13.60
N ILE A 34 -4.85 2.41 12.32
CA ILE A 34 -5.95 3.01 11.54
C ILE A 34 -6.97 1.95 11.14
N LEU A 35 -6.49 0.83 10.57
CA LEU A 35 -7.34 -0.20 9.96
C LEU A 35 -6.75 -1.59 10.23
N GLU A 36 -7.60 -2.55 10.57
CA GLU A 36 -7.18 -3.96 10.66
C GLU A 36 -6.99 -4.57 9.27
N VAL A 37 -5.86 -5.27 9.08
CA VAL A 37 -5.55 -6.04 7.88
C VAL A 37 -6.35 -7.36 7.92
N PRO A 38 -7.06 -7.70 6.84
CA PRO A 38 -7.86 -8.93 6.80
C PRO A 38 -7.05 -10.18 7.16
N ASP A 39 -7.70 -11.10 7.88
CA ASP A 39 -7.23 -12.46 8.21
C ASP A 39 -5.97 -12.59 9.06
N GLU A 40 -5.31 -11.49 9.47
CA GLU A 40 -4.02 -11.57 10.17
C GLU A 40 -3.98 -10.93 11.56
N GLY A 41 -5.03 -10.20 11.97
CA GLY A 41 -5.06 -9.48 13.26
C GLY A 41 -3.99 -8.39 13.38
N ASN A 42 -3.33 -8.05 12.26
CA ASN A 42 -2.37 -6.96 12.17
C ASN A 42 -3.13 -5.66 11.90
N PHE A 43 -2.64 -4.56 12.44
CA PHE A 43 -3.16 -3.23 12.13
C PHE A 43 -2.21 -2.50 11.19
N LEU A 44 -2.81 -1.87 10.19
CA LEU A 44 -2.19 -0.86 9.35
C LEU A 44 -2.34 0.50 10.02
N GLY A 45 -1.26 1.28 10.04
CA GLY A 45 -1.25 2.60 10.67
C GLY A 45 -0.12 3.49 10.18
N VAL A 46 0.10 4.58 10.89
CA VAL A 46 1.18 5.53 10.64
C VAL A 46 2.01 5.75 11.89
N ASN A 47 3.33 5.85 11.77
CA ASN A 47 4.21 6.21 12.88
C ASN A 47 4.33 7.73 13.06
N ASP A 48 5.00 8.15 14.14
CA ASP A 48 5.32 9.55 14.45
C ASP A 48 6.19 10.27 13.40
N LEU A 49 6.87 9.52 12.53
CA LEU A 49 7.59 10.04 11.37
C LEU A 49 6.69 10.24 10.14
N GLY A 50 5.41 9.87 10.22
CA GLY A 50 4.45 9.97 9.13
C GLY A 50 4.58 8.86 8.09
N GLU A 51 5.26 7.76 8.43
CA GLU A 51 5.46 6.61 7.56
C GLU A 51 4.40 5.55 7.81
N TRP A 52 4.02 4.83 6.76
CA TRP A 52 3.12 3.69 6.89
C TRP A 52 3.80 2.53 7.59
N VAL A 53 3.10 1.96 8.56
CA VAL A 53 3.54 0.80 9.33
C VAL A 53 2.44 -0.27 9.39
N CYS A 54 2.83 -1.52 9.57
CA CYS A 54 1.92 -2.62 9.84
C CYS A 54 2.43 -3.43 11.04
N GLY A 55 1.55 -3.82 11.93
CA GLY A 55 1.92 -4.66 13.07
C GLY A 55 0.87 -4.79 14.15
N LYS A 56 1.33 -5.17 15.34
CA LYS A 56 0.56 -5.30 16.58
C LYS A 56 1.40 -4.76 17.74
N GLU A 57 0.89 -4.81 18.97
CA GLU A 57 1.57 -4.26 20.15
C GLU A 57 3.02 -4.75 20.32
N GLU A 58 3.30 -6.00 19.97
CA GLU A 58 4.61 -6.63 20.18
C GLU A 58 5.62 -6.37 19.05
N TRP A 59 5.17 -6.03 17.85
CA TRP A 59 6.04 -5.82 16.70
C TRP A 59 5.39 -4.90 15.69
N VAL A 60 6.21 -4.03 15.09
CA VAL A 60 5.78 -3.11 14.04
C VAL A 60 6.83 -3.13 12.94
N LYS A 61 6.38 -3.15 11.67
CA LYS A 61 7.25 -3.04 10.50
C LYS A 61 6.90 -1.82 9.69
N ASN A 62 7.93 -1.05 9.36
CA ASN A 62 7.83 0.06 8.42
C ASN A 62 7.66 -0.47 6.98
N LEU A 63 6.74 0.16 6.22
CA LEU A 63 6.32 -0.26 4.87
C LEU A 63 7.00 0.51 3.72
N GLN A 64 8.00 1.34 4.02
CA GLN A 64 8.81 2.10 3.04
C GLN A 64 9.63 1.17 2.13
N THR A 65 9.88 -0.06 2.55
CA THR A 65 10.56 -1.06 1.71
C THR A 65 9.60 -2.12 1.24
N GLN A 66 9.70 -2.48 -0.04
CA GLN A 66 8.93 -3.56 -0.66
C GLN A 66 9.08 -4.90 0.10
N LYS A 67 10.25 -5.18 0.68
CA LYS A 67 10.51 -6.39 1.48
C LYS A 67 9.59 -6.50 2.71
N ASN A 68 9.20 -5.37 3.30
CA ASN A 68 8.29 -5.39 4.44
C ASN A 68 6.83 -5.45 4.00
N SER A 69 6.50 -4.99 2.79
CA SER A 69 5.14 -4.96 2.25
C SER A 69 4.56 -6.34 1.92
N PHE A 70 5.35 -7.43 1.98
CA PHE A 70 4.80 -8.80 1.87
C PHE A 70 3.75 -9.10 2.94
N ILE A 71 3.80 -8.42 4.09
CA ILE A 71 2.79 -8.55 5.14
C ILE A 71 1.42 -7.99 4.76
N LEU A 72 1.35 -7.25 3.65
CA LEU A 72 0.13 -6.64 3.13
C LEU A 72 -0.52 -7.48 2.03
N LEU A 73 0.08 -8.61 1.63
CA LEU A 73 -0.51 -9.47 0.60
C LEU A 73 -1.95 -9.95 0.90
N PRO A 74 -2.36 -10.19 2.17
CA PRO A 74 -3.76 -10.52 2.48
C PRO A 74 -4.76 -9.48 1.95
N ILE A 75 -4.35 -8.22 1.83
CA ILE A 75 -5.20 -7.13 1.31
C ILE A 75 -5.63 -7.41 -0.15
N LEU A 76 -4.79 -8.10 -0.94
CA LEU A 76 -5.10 -8.42 -2.33
C LEU A 76 -6.33 -9.32 -2.47
N LYS A 77 -6.72 -10.07 -1.43
CA LYS A 77 -7.94 -10.89 -1.44
C LYS A 77 -9.22 -10.06 -1.60
N MET A 78 -9.18 -8.78 -1.25
CA MET A 78 -10.29 -7.85 -1.40
C MET A 78 -10.24 -7.18 -2.78
N LYS A 79 -11.39 -6.67 -3.24
CA LYS A 79 -11.39 -5.79 -4.41
C LYS A 79 -10.65 -4.49 -4.09
N LYS A 80 -9.85 -3.99 -5.04
CA LYS A 80 -9.10 -2.72 -4.87
C LYS A 80 -9.99 -1.59 -4.37
N GLN A 81 -11.14 -1.38 -5.00
CA GLN A 81 -12.08 -0.31 -4.64
C GLN A 81 -12.64 -0.45 -3.23
N GLU A 82 -12.89 -1.69 -2.79
CA GLU A 82 -13.39 -1.99 -1.46
C GLU A 82 -12.32 -1.66 -0.40
N PHE A 83 -11.08 -2.12 -0.61
CA PHE A 83 -9.98 -1.81 0.30
C PHE A 83 -9.74 -0.29 0.38
N VAL A 84 -9.67 0.40 -0.76
CA VAL A 84 -9.48 1.86 -0.79
C VAL A 84 -10.62 2.58 -0.05
N SER A 85 -11.87 2.15 -0.25
CA SER A 85 -13.03 2.70 0.46
C SER A 85 -12.93 2.51 1.97
N ASN A 86 -12.57 1.30 2.41
CA ASN A 86 -12.39 0.97 3.82
C ASN A 86 -11.26 1.78 4.46
N LEU A 87 -10.13 1.93 3.75
CA LEU A 87 -9.00 2.72 4.21
C LEU A 87 -9.37 4.21 4.33
N LYS A 88 -10.05 4.78 3.33
CA LYS A 88 -10.55 6.17 3.40
C LYS A 88 -11.49 6.37 4.59
N LYS A 89 -12.44 5.47 4.78
CA LYS A 89 -13.38 5.51 5.91
C LYS A 89 -12.63 5.46 7.23
N ALA A 90 -11.66 4.57 7.37
CA ALA A 90 -10.85 4.43 8.59
C ALA A 90 -10.01 5.67 8.86
N ILE A 91 -9.37 6.25 7.84
CA ILE A 91 -8.64 7.52 7.92
C ILE A 91 -9.57 8.63 8.45
N THR A 92 -10.72 8.84 7.82
CA THR A 92 -11.68 9.89 8.21
C THR A 92 -12.26 9.67 9.61
N THR A 93 -12.58 8.43 9.98
CA THR A 93 -13.12 8.09 11.31
C THR A 93 -12.10 8.35 12.43
N ASN A 94 -10.82 8.34 12.08
CA ASN A 94 -9.72 8.63 13.01
C ASN A 94 -9.25 10.09 12.97
N ASP A 95 -10.03 11.00 12.38
CA ASP A 95 -9.72 12.43 12.24
C ASP A 95 -8.40 12.70 11.48
N LEU A 96 -8.00 11.76 10.62
CA LEU A 96 -6.88 11.91 9.72
C LEU A 96 -7.35 12.52 8.39
N PRO A 97 -6.54 13.40 7.77
CA PRO A 97 -6.86 13.96 6.47
C PRO A 97 -6.72 12.90 5.37
N GLU A 98 -7.72 12.81 4.51
CA GLU A 98 -7.85 11.78 3.47
C GLU A 98 -6.60 11.67 2.58
N VAL A 99 -5.92 12.79 2.34
CA VAL A 99 -4.70 12.90 1.51
C VAL A 99 -3.54 12.03 1.99
N ILE A 100 -3.55 11.51 3.23
CA ILE A 100 -2.57 10.51 3.68
C ILE A 100 -2.66 9.24 2.84
N ILE A 101 -3.83 8.91 2.26
CA ILE A 101 -3.97 7.75 1.38
C ILE A 101 -3.06 7.82 0.16
N ASP A 102 -2.70 9.03 -0.30
CA ASP A 102 -1.85 9.23 -1.46
C ASP A 102 -0.39 8.81 -1.20
N THR A 103 0.00 8.63 0.08
CA THR A 103 1.33 8.14 0.47
C THR A 103 1.34 6.66 0.77
N PHE A 104 0.19 5.98 0.67
CA PHE A 104 0.09 4.55 0.93
C PHE A 104 0.82 3.75 -0.17
N PRO A 105 1.67 2.76 0.18
CA PRO A 105 2.52 2.07 -0.78
C PRO A 105 1.76 0.99 -1.57
N PHE A 106 0.73 1.36 -2.32
CA PHE A 106 -0.06 0.43 -3.13
C PHE A 106 0.80 -0.37 -4.11
N ASP A 107 1.76 0.29 -4.75
CA ASP A 107 2.69 -0.34 -5.70
C ASP A 107 3.42 -1.52 -5.06
N HIS A 108 3.88 -1.39 -3.82
CA HIS A 108 4.59 -2.47 -3.13
C HIS A 108 3.72 -3.71 -2.93
N ILE A 109 2.41 -3.54 -2.70
CA ILE A 109 1.46 -4.65 -2.53
C ILE A 109 1.28 -5.38 -3.86
N VAL A 110 1.03 -4.64 -4.94
CA VAL A 110 0.82 -5.21 -6.27
C VAL A 110 2.10 -5.90 -6.75
N ILE A 111 3.25 -5.25 -6.62
CA ILE A 111 4.55 -5.83 -6.95
C ILE A 111 4.81 -7.10 -6.14
N GLY A 112 4.60 -7.09 -4.82
CA GLY A 112 4.77 -8.27 -3.97
C GLY A 112 3.84 -9.42 -4.38
N GLY A 113 2.59 -9.12 -4.74
CA GLY A 113 1.64 -10.11 -5.23
C GLY A 113 2.06 -10.71 -6.57
N LEU A 114 2.49 -9.88 -7.52
CA LEU A 114 3.01 -10.32 -8.82
C LEU A 114 4.29 -11.15 -8.65
N GLN A 115 5.16 -10.82 -7.71
CA GLN A 115 6.35 -11.62 -7.40
C GLN A 115 6.05 -12.93 -6.66
N SER A 116 4.86 -13.05 -6.05
CA SER A 116 4.39 -14.27 -5.41
C SER A 116 3.87 -15.30 -6.43
N TYR A 117 3.39 -16.45 -5.92
CA TYR A 117 2.75 -17.51 -6.71
C TYR A 117 1.31 -17.76 -6.22
N GLY A 118 0.56 -18.57 -6.96
CA GLY A 118 -0.79 -19.00 -6.56
C GLY A 118 -1.77 -17.83 -6.54
N ASP A 119 -2.56 -17.74 -5.47
CA ASP A 119 -3.67 -16.81 -5.40
C ASP A 119 -3.23 -15.35 -5.22
N ASN A 120 -2.09 -15.10 -4.55
CA ASN A 120 -1.55 -13.74 -4.46
C ASN A 120 -1.20 -13.15 -5.83
N PHE A 121 -0.68 -13.98 -6.74
CA PHE A 121 -0.42 -13.57 -8.13
C PHE A 121 -1.73 -13.25 -8.86
N LYS A 122 -2.72 -14.15 -8.78
CA LYS A 122 -4.04 -13.95 -9.42
C LYS A 122 -4.73 -12.69 -8.90
N ASN A 123 -4.68 -12.46 -7.59
CA ASN A 123 -5.29 -11.30 -6.95
C ASN A 123 -4.61 -9.99 -7.36
N ALA A 124 -3.28 -9.97 -7.47
CA ALA A 124 -2.56 -8.81 -7.99
C ALA A 124 -2.90 -8.52 -9.47
N VAL A 125 -3.03 -9.56 -10.30
CA VAL A 125 -3.51 -9.41 -11.68
C VAL A 125 -4.93 -8.87 -11.72
N SER A 126 -5.83 -9.37 -10.85
CA SER A 126 -7.20 -8.86 -10.71
C SER A 126 -7.23 -7.37 -10.40
N TRP A 127 -6.35 -6.88 -9.52
CA TRP A 127 -6.24 -5.45 -9.22
C TRP A 127 -5.81 -4.63 -10.44
N LEU A 128 -4.89 -5.14 -11.26
CA LEU A 128 -4.48 -4.49 -12.52
C LEU A 128 -5.65 -4.41 -13.51
N ASP A 129 -6.38 -5.51 -13.68
CA ASP A 129 -7.54 -5.56 -14.58
C ASP A 129 -8.68 -4.63 -14.07
N ASP A 130 -8.84 -4.47 -12.75
CA ASP A 130 -9.73 -3.51 -12.08
C ASP A 130 -9.25 -2.03 -12.16
N GLY A 131 -8.24 -1.75 -12.99
CA GLY A 131 -7.76 -0.40 -13.25
C GLY A 131 -6.80 0.12 -12.18
N PHE A 132 -6.00 -0.74 -11.56
CA PHE A 132 -4.76 -0.28 -10.92
C PHE A 132 -3.77 0.18 -12.01
N PRO A 133 -3.20 1.39 -11.92
CA PRO A 133 -2.33 1.91 -12.97
C PRO A 133 -0.99 1.15 -12.99
N PRO A 134 -0.61 0.52 -14.10
CA PRO A 134 0.71 -0.10 -14.22
C PRO A 134 1.83 0.95 -14.29
N ASN A 135 3.02 0.56 -13.88
CA ASN A 135 4.26 1.30 -14.06
C ASN A 135 5.33 0.39 -14.72
N ASP A 136 6.51 0.94 -15.00
CA ASP A 136 7.59 0.21 -15.68
C ASP A 136 8.05 -1.03 -14.89
N VAL A 137 8.07 -0.96 -13.56
CA VAL A 137 8.46 -2.09 -12.69
C VAL A 137 7.43 -3.21 -12.76
N ILE A 138 6.15 -2.88 -12.62
CA ILE A 138 5.03 -3.83 -12.73
C ILE A 138 5.05 -4.50 -14.11
N ALA A 139 5.21 -3.71 -15.18
CA ALA A 139 5.25 -4.23 -16.55
C ALA A 139 6.42 -5.21 -16.76
N SER A 140 7.61 -4.90 -16.23
CA SER A 140 8.78 -5.78 -16.29
C SER A 140 8.51 -7.13 -15.62
N ILE A 141 7.95 -7.13 -14.41
CA ILE A 141 7.63 -8.37 -13.68
C ILE A 141 6.59 -9.21 -14.44
N CYS A 142 5.58 -8.54 -15.02
CA CYS A 142 4.58 -9.20 -15.84
C CYS A 142 5.17 -9.85 -17.09
N ASP A 143 6.15 -9.22 -17.75
CA ASP A 143 6.83 -9.79 -18.92
C ASP A 143 7.66 -11.02 -18.57
N GLU A 144 8.35 -10.99 -17.43
CA GLU A 144 9.16 -12.12 -16.96
C GLU A 144 8.29 -13.33 -16.62
N LYS A 145 7.14 -13.11 -15.96
CA LYS A 145 6.30 -14.20 -15.47
C LYS A 145 5.27 -14.70 -16.48
N CYS A 146 4.65 -13.78 -17.21
CA CYS A 146 3.50 -14.05 -18.06
C CYS A 146 3.51 -13.14 -19.30
N PRO A 147 4.52 -13.27 -20.19
CA PRO A 147 4.72 -12.35 -21.29
C PRO A 147 3.46 -12.21 -22.16
N ASN A 148 3.03 -10.97 -22.37
CA ASN A 148 1.86 -10.58 -23.17
C ASN A 148 0.50 -11.15 -22.73
N LYS A 149 0.39 -11.77 -21.55
CA LYS A 149 -0.86 -12.39 -21.09
C LYS A 149 -1.74 -11.47 -20.25
N ILE A 150 -1.18 -10.43 -19.65
CA ILE A 150 -1.92 -9.55 -18.73
C ILE A 150 -2.53 -8.39 -19.52
N SER A 151 -3.86 -8.39 -19.62
CA SER A 151 -4.63 -7.46 -20.46
C SER A 151 -4.39 -6.01 -20.09
N ALA A 152 -4.34 -5.70 -18.80
CA ALA A 152 -4.06 -4.37 -18.28
C ALA A 152 -2.71 -3.82 -18.73
N ILE A 153 -1.67 -4.65 -18.80
CA ILE A 153 -0.33 -4.23 -19.24
C ILE A 153 -0.33 -3.91 -20.74
N ASN A 154 -0.95 -4.75 -21.56
CA ASN A 154 -1.06 -4.51 -23.00
C ASN A 154 -1.85 -3.23 -23.29
N ARG A 155 -2.94 -3.00 -22.56
CA ARG A 155 -3.73 -1.76 -22.64
C ARG A 155 -2.88 -0.54 -22.30
N TRP A 156 -2.20 -0.55 -21.15
CA TRP A 156 -1.31 0.53 -20.71
C TRP A 156 -0.20 0.84 -21.72
N ARG A 157 0.44 -0.19 -22.31
CA ARG A 157 1.45 -0.01 -23.37
C ARG A 157 0.88 0.69 -24.59
N ASN A 158 -0.28 0.25 -25.06
CA ASN A 158 -0.93 0.83 -26.22
C ASN A 158 -1.34 2.28 -25.98
N GLU A 159 -1.82 2.61 -24.78
CA GLU A 159 -2.15 3.98 -24.39
C GLU A 159 -0.90 4.87 -24.35
N ARG A 160 0.21 4.39 -23.78
CA ARG A 160 1.49 5.10 -23.74
C ARG A 160 2.12 5.28 -25.12
N LEU A 161 2.05 4.27 -26.00
CA LEU A 161 2.50 4.39 -27.38
C LEU A 161 1.67 5.44 -28.13
N LYS A 162 0.35 5.41 -27.97
CA LYS A 162 -0.53 6.42 -28.56
C LYS A 162 -0.16 7.82 -28.08
N SER A 163 0.06 8.03 -26.78
CA SER A 163 0.40 9.36 -26.25
C SER A 163 1.76 9.88 -26.72
N ILE A 164 2.72 9.00 -27.02
CA ILE A 164 4.02 9.38 -27.59
C ILE A 164 3.90 9.71 -29.08
N LEU A 165 3.07 8.96 -29.82
CA LEU A 165 2.92 9.09 -31.27
C LEU A 165 1.89 10.14 -31.69
N SER A 166 1.05 10.62 -30.76
CA SER A 166 0.14 11.74 -31.01
C SER A 166 0.89 13.06 -30.82
N ILE A 167 1.21 13.69 -31.97
CA ILE A 167 1.46 15.14 -32.08
C ILE A 167 0.09 15.85 -31.98
#